data_AF-A0A3E1Y6U9-F1
#
_entry.id   AF-A0A3E1Y6U9-F1
#
_cell.length_a   1.000
_cell.length_b   1.000
_cell.length_c   1.000
_cell.angle_alpha   90.00
_cell.angle_beta   90.00
_cell.angle_gamma   90.00
#
_symmetry.space_group_name_H-M   'P 1'
#
loop_
_entity.id
_entity.type
_entity.pdbx_description
1 polymer ?
#
loop_
_entity_poly.entity_id
_entity_poly.type
_entity_poly.pdbx_seq_one_letter_code
_entity_poly.pdbx_strand_id
1 'polypeptide(L)'
;MTVIDEIKIVVDSLRETERTFYMNNPDPGYFKMDSDKHLVRLLLMKERLGDVTARIKQLVESIYNNFNHIDKDIAGTIIIQISPIFIITQKLNSILSDELYEGIKQSREEFKIEVDDFYEIVNDLLRYKLAPIDYSLLMTI
;
A
#
# COMPACT_ATOMS: atom_id res chain seq x y z
N MET A 1 5.38 -8.12 -17.40
CA MET A 1 4.70 -7.07 -16.63
C MET A 1 5.80 -6.21 -16.03
N THR A 2 5.73 -4.88 -16.16
CA THR A 2 6.76 -3.99 -15.59
C THR A 2 6.38 -3.53 -14.19
N VAL A 3 7.36 -3.09 -13.40
CA VAL A 3 7.11 -2.45 -12.08
C VAL A 3 6.11 -1.30 -12.21
N ILE A 4 6.17 -0.54 -13.30
CA ILE A 4 5.23 0.57 -13.56
C ILE A 4 3.80 0.07 -13.81
N ASP A 5 3.63 -1.05 -14.50
CA ASP A 5 2.30 -1.65 -14.71
C ASP A 5 1.72 -2.13 -13.38
N GLU A 6 2.56 -2.71 -12.52
CA GLU A 6 2.16 -3.16 -11.19
C GLU A 6 1.75 -2.00 -10.28
N ILE A 7 2.46 -0.87 -10.32
CA ILE A 7 2.06 0.34 -9.58
C ILE A 7 0.65 0.77 -9.98
N LYS A 8 0.32 0.79 -11.27
CA LYS A 8 -1.02 1.15 -11.74
C LYS A 8 -2.09 0.21 -11.20
N ILE A 9 -1.82 -1.10 -11.26
CA ILE A 9 -2.72 -2.14 -10.74
C ILE A 9 -2.96 -1.95 -9.23
N VAL A 10 -1.90 -1.68 -8.47
CA VAL A 10 -2.00 -1.42 -7.02
C VAL A 10 -2.81 -0.16 -6.74
N VAL A 11 -2.55 0.94 -7.47
CA VAL A 11 -3.30 2.20 -7.34
C VAL A 11 -4.79 2.00 -7.63
N ASP A 12 -5.13 1.31 -8.71
CA ASP A 12 -6.52 1.07 -9.09
C ASP A 12 -7.24 0.19 -8.04
N SER A 13 -6.54 -0.83 -7.53
CA SER A 13 -7.08 -1.71 -6.48
C SER A 13 -7.29 -0.98 -5.14
N LEU A 14 -6.35 -0.10 -4.78
CA LEU A 14 -6.46 0.76 -3.61
C LEU A 14 -7.63 1.75 -3.73
N ARG A 15 -7.82 2.36 -4.90
CA ARG A 15 -8.95 3.28 -5.16
C ARG A 15 -10.29 2.57 -5.07
N GLU A 16 -10.39 1.36 -5.62
CA GLU A 16 -11.63 0.58 -5.54
C GLU A 16 -11.92 0.12 -4.10
N THR A 17 -10.87 -0.20 -3.35
CA THR A 17 -10.96 -0.51 -1.92
C THR A 17 -11.42 0.73 -1.14
N GLU A 18 -10.75 1.87 -1.30
CA GLU A 18 -11.15 3.15 -0.70
C GLU A 18 -12.62 3.46 -0.99
N ARG A 19 -13.04 3.35 -2.25
CA ARG A 19 -14.44 3.54 -2.66
C ARG A 19 -15.39 2.59 -1.94
N THR A 20 -15.04 1.31 -1.85
CA THR A 20 -15.84 0.28 -1.15
C THR A 20 -16.01 0.64 0.32
N PHE A 21 -14.98 1.17 0.96
CA PHE A 21 -15.02 1.58 2.36
C PHE A 21 -15.86 2.85 2.59
N TYR A 22 -15.85 3.81 1.66
CA TYR A 22 -16.68 5.03 1.77
C TYR A 22 -18.14 4.84 1.33
N MET A 23 -18.41 4.16 0.22
CA MET A 23 -19.79 3.98 -0.28
C MET A 23 -20.64 3.10 0.64
N ASN A 24 -20.02 2.17 1.38
CA ASN A 24 -20.73 1.32 2.32
C ASN A 24 -20.89 1.94 3.72
N ASN A 25 -20.30 3.13 3.97
CA ASN A 25 -20.26 3.81 5.26
C ASN A 25 -20.57 5.31 5.14
N PRO A 26 -21.83 5.72 4.95
CA PRO A 26 -22.22 7.13 5.01
C PRO A 26 -22.06 7.72 6.42
N ASP A 27 -21.94 6.88 7.45
CA ASP A 27 -21.65 7.29 8.83
C ASP A 27 -20.77 6.21 9.51
N PRO A 28 -19.47 6.45 9.73
CA PRO A 28 -18.55 5.48 10.33
C PRO A 28 -18.90 5.13 11.79
N GLY A 29 -19.82 5.88 12.43
CA GLY A 29 -20.19 5.72 13.83
C GLY A 29 -21.42 4.83 14.12
N TYR A 30 -22.15 4.33 13.12
CA TYR A 30 -23.38 3.55 13.35
C TYR A 30 -23.42 2.26 12.52
N PHE A 31 -22.67 1.25 12.98
CA PHE A 31 -22.90 -0.12 12.56
C PHE A 31 -23.82 -0.80 13.56
N LYS A 32 -25.06 -1.09 13.15
CA LYS A 32 -25.88 -2.08 13.86
C LYS A 32 -25.23 -3.46 13.65
N MET A 33 -24.58 -3.97 14.69
CA MET A 33 -23.87 -5.25 14.71
C MET A 33 -24.76 -6.47 14.36
N ASP A 34 -26.09 -6.31 14.39
CA ASP A 34 -27.04 -7.43 14.37
C ASP A 34 -27.76 -7.66 13.01
N SER A 35 -27.14 -7.31 11.88
CA SER A 35 -27.76 -7.57 10.56
C SER A 35 -26.85 -8.38 9.63
N ASP A 36 -27.41 -9.29 8.83
CA ASP A 36 -26.67 -10.05 7.81
C ASP A 36 -25.87 -9.15 6.85
N LYS A 37 -26.35 -7.91 6.64
CA LYS A 37 -25.66 -6.89 5.86
C LYS A 37 -24.34 -6.44 6.49
N HIS A 38 -24.22 -6.51 7.81
CA HIS A 38 -22.97 -6.22 8.53
C HIS A 38 -21.92 -7.29 8.25
N LEU A 39 -22.28 -8.57 8.35
CA LEU A 39 -21.38 -9.68 8.03
C LEU A 39 -20.92 -9.63 6.56
N VAL A 40 -21.84 -9.38 5.63
CA VAL A 40 -21.49 -9.26 4.19
C VAL A 40 -20.50 -8.12 3.95
N ARG A 41 -20.68 -6.96 4.60
CA ARG A 41 -19.74 -5.83 4.50
C ARG A 41 -18.39 -6.17 5.10
N LEU A 42 -18.38 -6.86 6.24
CA LEU A 42 -17.17 -7.31 6.90
C LEU A 42 -16.34 -8.26 6.03
N LEU A 43 -17.01 -9.23 5.41
CA LEU A 43 -16.38 -10.15 4.46
C LEU A 43 -15.83 -9.42 3.24
N LEU A 44 -16.58 -8.46 2.69
CA LEU A 44 -16.12 -7.64 1.56
C LEU A 44 -14.90 -6.79 1.95
N MET A 45 -14.91 -6.15 3.13
CA MET A 45 -13.75 -5.40 3.62
C MET A 45 -12.53 -6.30 3.78
N LYS A 46 -12.71 -7.50 4.35
CA LYS A 46 -11.65 -8.50 4.50
C LYS A 46 -11.07 -8.92 3.15
N GLU A 47 -11.92 -9.23 2.18
CA GLU A 47 -11.52 -9.61 0.82
C GLU A 47 -10.74 -8.49 0.13
N ARG A 48 -11.26 -7.25 0.18
CA ARG A 48 -10.59 -6.09 -0.41
C ARG A 48 -9.23 -5.79 0.23
N LEU A 49 -9.13 -5.88 1.55
CA LEU A 49 -7.86 -5.73 2.24
C LEU A 49 -6.88 -6.83 1.84
N GLY A 50 -7.32 -8.09 1.78
CA GLY A 50 -6.49 -9.21 1.34
C GLY A 50 -5.96 -9.03 -0.09
N ASP A 51 -6.83 -8.64 -1.01
CA ASP A 51 -6.48 -8.39 -2.41
C ASP A 51 -5.41 -7.30 -2.55
N VAL A 52 -5.61 -6.16 -1.86
CA VAL A 52 -4.66 -5.05 -1.92
C VAL A 52 -3.34 -5.43 -1.25
N THR A 53 -3.39 -6.12 -0.10
CA THR A 53 -2.21 -6.60 0.61
C THR A 53 -1.33 -7.48 -0.29
N ALA A 54 -1.94 -8.46 -0.96
CA ALA A 54 -1.22 -9.33 -1.91
C ALA A 54 -0.59 -8.55 -3.07
N ARG A 55 -1.26 -7.51 -3.57
CA ARG A 55 -0.74 -6.68 -4.66
C ARG A 55 0.40 -5.76 -4.22
N ILE A 56 0.31 -5.19 -3.02
CA ILE A 56 1.40 -4.39 -2.43
C ILE A 56 2.62 -5.28 -2.25
N LYS A 57 2.44 -6.46 -1.65
CA LYS A 57 3.52 -7.46 -1.52
C LYS A 57 4.19 -7.79 -2.84
N GLN A 58 3.38 -8.08 -3.87
CA GLN A 58 3.90 -8.37 -5.20
C GLN A 58 4.71 -7.18 -5.77
N LEU A 59 4.25 -5.95 -5.57
CA LEU A 59 4.96 -4.75 -6.01
C LEU A 59 6.30 -4.59 -5.26
N VAL A 60 6.33 -4.85 -3.94
CA VAL A 60 7.56 -4.85 -3.14
C VAL A 60 8.56 -5.86 -3.70
N GLU A 61 8.13 -7.11 -3.91
CA GLU A 61 8.95 -8.17 -4.48
C GLU A 61 9.45 -7.79 -5.89
N SER A 62 8.61 -7.16 -6.71
CA SER A 62 8.97 -6.74 -8.06
C SER A 62 10.01 -5.62 -8.06
N ILE A 63 9.86 -4.61 -7.20
CA ILE A 63 10.87 -3.56 -7.02
C ILE A 63 12.18 -4.18 -6.54
N TYR A 64 12.13 -5.05 -5.52
CA TYR A 64 13.30 -5.70 -4.95
C TYR A 64 14.04 -6.54 -6.00
N ASN A 65 13.34 -7.42 -6.72
CA ASN A 65 13.92 -8.31 -7.72
C ASN A 65 14.51 -7.54 -8.92
N ASN A 66 13.96 -6.36 -9.23
CA ASN A 66 14.44 -5.52 -10.32
C ASN A 66 15.36 -4.39 -9.85
N PHE A 67 15.70 -4.32 -8.56
CA PHE A 67 16.39 -3.16 -7.97
C PHE A 67 17.66 -2.79 -8.71
N ASN A 68 18.49 -3.78 -9.08
CA ASN A 68 19.74 -3.54 -9.81
C ASN A 68 19.54 -3.03 -11.25
N HIS A 69 18.40 -3.36 -11.87
CA HIS A 69 18.05 -2.97 -13.24
C HIS A 69 17.28 -1.64 -13.30
N ILE A 70 16.80 -1.14 -12.17
CA ILE A 70 16.18 0.18 -12.07
C ILE A 70 17.30 1.23 -12.07
N ASP A 71 17.38 1.99 -13.15
CA ASP A 71 18.25 3.17 -13.25
C ASP A 71 17.60 4.41 -12.60
N LYS A 72 18.30 5.55 -12.66
CA LYS A 72 17.84 6.80 -12.06
C LYS A 72 16.54 7.32 -12.67
N ASP A 73 16.36 7.17 -13.98
CA ASP A 73 15.20 7.71 -14.70
C ASP A 73 13.94 6.88 -14.41
N ILE A 74 14.10 5.55 -14.39
CA ILE A 74 13.06 4.61 -14.00
C ILE A 74 12.71 4.81 -12.52
N ALA A 75 13.71 4.94 -11.64
CA ALA A 75 13.47 5.21 -10.22
C ALA A 75 12.67 6.50 -10.02
N GLY A 76 13.03 7.59 -10.72
CA GLY A 76 12.30 8.86 -10.64
C GLY A 76 10.84 8.70 -11.05
N THR A 77 10.61 7.92 -12.11
CA THR A 77 9.26 7.60 -12.59
C THR A 77 8.47 6.78 -11.58
N ILE A 78 9.08 5.76 -10.96
CA ILE A 78 8.47 4.95 -9.90
C ILE A 78 8.04 5.85 -8.75
N ILE A 79 8.94 6.70 -8.22
CA ILE A 79 8.65 7.59 -7.09
C ILE A 79 7.46 8.52 -7.34
N ILE A 80 7.35 9.07 -8.56
CA ILE A 80 6.20 9.91 -8.92
C ILE A 80 4.90 9.10 -8.92
N GLN A 81 4.93 7.88 -9.48
CA GLN A 81 3.73 7.08 -9.68
C GLN A 81 3.24 6.36 -8.42
N ILE A 82 4.10 6.12 -7.42
CA ILE A 82 3.70 5.51 -6.14
C ILE A 82 3.03 6.49 -5.17
N SER A 83 3.13 7.80 -5.39
CA SER A 83 2.55 8.83 -4.49
C SER A 83 1.08 8.57 -4.11
N PRO A 84 0.18 8.19 -5.05
CA PRO A 84 -1.19 7.83 -4.71
C PRO A 84 -1.31 6.63 -3.76
N ILE A 85 -0.38 5.67 -3.80
CA ILE A 85 -0.38 4.49 -2.91
C ILE A 85 -0.24 4.96 -1.46
N PHE A 86 0.69 5.87 -1.18
CA PHE A 86 0.90 6.43 0.16
C PHE A 86 -0.31 7.20 0.67
N ILE A 87 -0.92 8.02 -0.18
CA ILE A 87 -2.09 8.81 0.20
C ILE A 87 -3.27 7.91 0.56
N ILE A 88 -3.53 6.88 -0.25
CA ILE A 88 -4.70 6.00 -0.05
C ILE A 88 -4.48 5.07 1.13
N THR A 89 -3.29 4.48 1.28
CA THR A 89 -2.96 3.59 2.42
C THR A 89 -3.06 4.32 3.76
N GLN A 90 -2.60 5.58 3.85
CA GLN A 90 -2.77 6.42 5.04
C GLN A 90 -4.24 6.66 5.39
N LYS A 91 -5.08 6.96 4.38
CA LYS A 91 -6.53 7.12 4.60
C LYS A 91 -7.19 5.82 5.04
N LEU A 92 -6.86 4.70 4.42
CA LEU A 92 -7.40 3.40 4.82
C LEU A 92 -7.01 3.07 6.26
N ASN A 93 -5.75 3.28 6.64
CA ASN A 93 -5.28 3.07 8.01
C ASN A 93 -6.00 3.96 9.04
N SER A 94 -6.34 5.21 8.69
CA SER A 94 -7.09 6.08 9.60
C SER A 94 -8.55 5.64 9.77
N ILE A 95 -9.21 5.19 8.70
CA ILE A 95 -10.59 4.65 8.73
C ILE A 95 -10.64 3.33 9.53
N LEU A 96 -9.59 2.54 9.46
CA LEU A 96 -9.49 1.22 10.09
C LEU A 96 -9.07 1.26 11.56
N SER A 97 -8.92 2.46 12.16
CA SER A 97 -8.40 2.62 13.52
C SER A 97 -9.44 2.43 14.63
N ASP A 98 -9.08 1.51 15.53
CA ASP A 98 -9.37 1.37 16.97
C ASP A 98 -10.61 0.72 17.59
N GLU A 99 -11.82 0.65 17.01
CA GLU A 99 -12.92 -0.03 17.77
C GLU A 99 -13.85 -0.93 16.96
N LEU A 100 -13.70 -0.94 15.64
CA LEU A 100 -14.85 -1.28 14.79
C LEU A 100 -14.93 -2.76 14.37
N TYR A 101 -13.84 -3.54 14.32
CA TYR A 101 -13.88 -4.84 13.63
C TYR A 101 -12.81 -5.88 14.04
N GLU A 102 -13.03 -6.60 15.13
CA GLU A 102 -12.25 -7.82 15.43
C GLU A 102 -12.27 -8.82 14.24
N GLY A 103 -13.34 -8.85 13.43
CA GLY A 103 -13.46 -9.73 12.26
C GLY A 103 -12.50 -9.46 11.09
N ILE A 104 -11.86 -8.29 11.01
CA ILE A 104 -10.87 -7.96 9.97
C ILE A 104 -9.50 -7.60 10.54
N LYS A 105 -9.32 -7.77 11.85
CA LYS A 105 -8.11 -7.36 12.57
C LYS A 105 -6.84 -7.92 11.96
N GLN A 106 -6.82 -9.23 11.70
CA GLN A 106 -5.70 -9.90 11.06
C GLN A 106 -5.39 -9.29 9.67
N SER A 107 -6.40 -9.13 8.81
CA SER A 107 -6.21 -8.57 7.47
C SER A 107 -5.74 -7.11 7.50
N ARG A 108 -6.13 -6.33 8.52
CA ARG A 108 -5.60 -4.99 8.75
C ARG A 108 -4.13 -5.01 9.19
N GLU A 109 -3.76 -5.93 10.08
CA GLU A 109 -2.38 -6.08 10.54
C GLU A 109 -1.45 -6.52 9.40
N GLU A 110 -1.87 -7.50 8.59
CA GLU A 110 -1.17 -7.93 7.38
C GLU A 110 -1.03 -6.77 6.38
N PHE A 111 -2.12 -6.05 6.10
CA PHE A 111 -2.08 -4.87 5.24
C PHE A 111 -1.08 -3.82 5.73
N LYS A 112 -1.04 -3.56 7.05
CA LYS A 112 -0.12 -2.60 7.63
C LYS A 112 1.34 -3.03 7.46
N ILE A 113 1.65 -4.30 7.72
CA ILE A 113 3.01 -4.84 7.55
C ILE A 113 3.48 -4.65 6.11
N GLU A 114 2.67 -5.06 5.13
CA GLU A 114 3.06 -4.94 3.71
C GLU A 114 3.17 -3.48 3.25
N VAL A 115 2.36 -2.58 3.83
CA VAL A 115 2.50 -1.13 3.60
C VAL A 115 3.82 -0.61 4.18
N ASP A 116 4.21 -1.04 5.38
CA ASP A 116 5.48 -0.66 6.01
C ASP A 116 6.67 -1.16 5.18
N ASP A 117 6.66 -2.42 4.73
CA ASP A 117 7.67 -3.00 3.82
C ASP A 117 7.74 -2.21 2.50
N PHE A 118 6.59 -1.78 1.98
CA PHE A 118 6.53 -0.92 0.80
C PHE A 118 7.18 0.45 1.02
N TYR A 119 7.00 1.07 2.20
CA TYR A 119 7.70 2.31 2.53
C TYR A 119 9.22 2.11 2.59
N GLU A 120 9.69 0.98 3.14
CA GLU A 120 11.11 0.67 3.22
C GLU A 120 11.76 0.55 1.84
N ILE A 121 11.19 -0.26 0.94
CA ILE A 121 11.79 -0.46 -0.40
C ILE A 121 11.76 0.82 -1.24
N VAL A 122 10.77 1.69 -1.04
CA VAL A 122 10.72 3.00 -1.69
C VAL A 122 11.80 3.93 -1.15
N ASN A 123 12.05 3.92 0.16
CA ASN A 123 13.14 4.68 0.75
C ASN A 123 14.50 4.21 0.23
N ASP A 124 14.68 2.92 0.00
CA ASP A 124 15.88 2.37 -0.63
C ASP A 124 16.05 2.86 -2.07
N LEU A 125 14.97 2.89 -2.87
CA LEU A 125 15.01 3.48 -4.21
C LEU A 125 15.44 4.96 -4.17
N LEU A 126 14.85 5.75 -3.26
CA LEU A 126 15.22 7.16 -3.08
C LEU A 126 16.70 7.31 -2.73
N ARG A 127 17.17 6.54 -1.74
CA ARG A 127 18.53 6.64 -1.20
C ARG A 127 19.60 6.17 -2.17
N TYR A 128 19.37 5.05 -2.86
CA TYR A 128 20.43 4.40 -3.64
C TYR A 128 20.35 4.69 -5.15
N LYS A 129 19.18 5.08 -5.67
CA LYS A 129 19.01 5.37 -7.11
C LYS A 129 18.91 6.86 -7.42
N LEU A 130 18.25 7.64 -6.56
CA LEU A 130 17.95 9.05 -6.84
C LEU A 130 18.87 10.03 -6.11
N ALA A 131 19.23 9.73 -4.87
CA ALA A 131 20.16 10.51 -4.06
C ALA A 131 21.35 9.65 -3.58
N PRO A 132 22.07 8.96 -4.49
CA PRO A 132 23.19 8.13 -4.08
C PRO A 132 24.21 8.97 -3.31
N ILE A 133 24.55 8.52 -2.10
CA ILE A 133 25.65 9.08 -1.33
C ILE A 133 26.92 8.85 -2.17
N ASP A 134 27.62 9.94 -2.50
CA ASP A 134 28.88 9.84 -3.22
C ASP A 134 29.98 9.37 -2.26
N TYR A 135 30.18 8.06 -2.21
CA TYR A 135 31.22 7.45 -1.38
C TYR A 135 32.64 7.79 -1.84
N SER A 136 32.82 8.35 -3.06
CA SER A 136 34.14 8.80 -3.51
C SER A 136 34.66 9.99 -2.68
N LEU A 137 33.77 10.80 -2.11
CA LEU A 137 34.11 11.87 -1.16
C LEU A 137 34.55 11.37 0.22
N LEU A 138 34.18 10.14 0.59
CA LEU A 138 34.56 9.51 1.87
C LEU A 138 35.90 8.77 1.78
N MET A 139 36.39 8.48 0.57
CA MET A 139 37.69 7.85 0.31
C MET A 139 38.83 8.87 0.12
N THR A 140 38.55 10.17 0.27
CA THR A 140 39.53 11.26 0.13
C THR A 140 40.14 11.73 1.46
N ILE A 141 39.99 10.95 2.54
CA ILE A 141 40.61 11.18 3.87
C ILE A 141 41.72 10.15 4.06
#